data_AF-A0A345YEN2-F1
#
_entry.id   AF-A0A345YEN2-F1
#
_cell.length_a   1.000
_cell.length_b   1.000
_cell.length_c   1.000
_cell.angle_alpha   90.00
_cell.angle_beta   90.00
_cell.angle_gamma   90.00
#
_symmetry.space_group_name_H-M   'P 1'
#
loop_
_entity.id
_entity.type
_entity.pdbx_description
1 polymer ?
#
loop_
_entity_poly.entity_id
_entity_poly.type
_entity_poly.pdbx_seq_one_letter_code
_entity_poly.pdbx_strand_id
1 'polypeptide(L)' 'MATQFQSTSTSDRYFAALAVAEHRALHSFFDQHIVEDRELGYFALDEGDYNALPEHLAARVVHTVHGAMSDEF' A
#
# COMPACT_ATOMS: atom_id res chain seq x y z
N MET A 1 8.30 -26.00 24.25
CA MET A 1 7.92 -24.59 24.00
C MET A 1 8.40 -24.25 22.59
N ALA A 2 7.60 -24.55 21.56
CA ALA A 2 7.95 -24.23 20.18
C ALA A 2 7.24 -22.92 19.82
N THR A 3 7.99 -21.83 19.72
CA THR A 3 7.47 -20.56 19.19
C THR A 3 7.23 -20.74 17.69
N GLN A 4 5.98 -20.99 17.31
CA GLN A 4 5.55 -20.88 15.93
C GLN A 4 5.73 -19.42 15.50
N PHE A 5 6.76 -19.14 14.71
CA PHE A 5 6.80 -17.93 13.90
C PHE A 5 5.64 -18.01 12.92
N GLN A 6 4.59 -17.22 13.15
CA GLN A 6 3.48 -17.07 12.22
C GLN A 6 4.03 -16.50 10.92
N SER A 7 4.31 -17.39 9.97
CA SER A 7 4.48 -17.04 8.57
C SER A 7 3.09 -16.66 8.08
N THR A 8 2.64 -15.43 8.36
CA THR A 8 1.52 -14.87 7.59
C THR A 8 1.95 -14.98 6.14
N SER A 9 1.16 -15.65 5.30
CA SER A 9 1.60 -15.88 3.94
C SER A 9 1.85 -14.52 3.28
N THR A 10 2.87 -14.43 2.43
CA THR A 10 3.17 -13.22 1.64
C THR A 10 1.90 -12.65 1.00
N SER A 11 1.01 -13.54 0.55
CA SER A 11 -0.33 -13.21 0.04
C SER A 11 -1.24 -12.52 1.07
N ASP A 12 -1.30 -13.01 2.31
CA ASP A 12 -2.15 -12.39 3.36
C ASP A 12 -1.73 -10.95 3.66
N ARG A 13 -0.42 -10.69 3.69
CA ARG A 13 0.13 -9.34 3.90
C ARG A 13 -0.19 -8.44 2.71
N TYR A 14 -0.09 -8.96 1.50
CA TYR A 14 -0.48 -8.23 0.29
C TYR A 14 -1.97 -7.87 0.31
N PHE A 15 -2.86 -8.82 0.62
CA PHE A 15 -4.30 -8.56 0.67
C PHE A 15 -4.69 -7.61 1.81
N ALA A 16 -4.00 -7.67 2.95
CA ALA A 16 -4.19 -6.68 4.01
C ALA A 16 -3.79 -5.27 3.55
N ALA A 17 -2.66 -5.12 2.85
CA ALA A 17 -2.24 -3.84 2.28
C ALA A 17 -3.23 -3.36 1.21
N LEU A 18 -3.74 -4.26 0.37
CA LEU A 18 -4.75 -3.94 -0.65
C LEU A 18 -6.05 -3.42 -0.03
N ALA A 19 -6.58 -4.09 0.98
CA ALA A 19 -7.80 -3.65 1.66
C ALA A 19 -7.65 -2.25 2.28
N VAL A 20 -6.46 -1.93 2.81
CA VAL A 20 -6.15 -0.58 3.31
C VAL A 20 -6.08 0.43 2.17
N ALA A 21 -5.39 0.10 1.07
CA ALA A 21 -5.27 0.97 -0.10
C ALA A 21 -6.65 1.27 -0.72
N GLU A 22 -7.48 0.24 -0.93
CA GLU A 22 -8.85 0.41 -1.43
C GLU A 22 -9.70 1.28 -0.51
N HIS A 23 -9.61 1.08 0.81
CA HIS A 23 -10.36 1.89 1.76
C HIS A 23 -9.91 3.36 1.77
N ARG A 24 -8.60 3.63 1.70
CA ARG A 24 -8.06 5.01 1.64
C ARG A 24 -8.41 5.69 0.31
N ALA A 25 -8.34 4.96 -0.80
CA ALA A 25 -8.62 5.47 -2.14
C ALA A 25 -10.04 6.03 -2.27
N LEU A 26 -11.03 5.42 -1.60
CA LEU A 26 -12.41 5.93 -1.54
C LEU A 26 -12.54 7.36 -0.98
N HIS A 27 -11.52 7.82 -0.27
CA HIS A 27 -11.50 9.08 0.47
C HIS A 27 -10.28 9.94 0.13
N SER A 28 -9.61 9.67 -0.99
CA SER A 28 -8.45 10.44 -1.46
C SER A 28 -8.58 10.80 -2.93
N PHE A 29 -8.04 11.97 -3.29
CA PHE A 29 -7.77 12.36 -4.69
C PHE A 29 -6.48 11.72 -5.21
N PHE A 30 -5.64 11.24 -4.30
CA PHE A 30 -4.32 10.70 -4.60
C PHE A 30 -4.36 9.18 -4.69
N ASP A 31 -3.47 8.65 -5.52
CA ASP A 31 -3.30 7.22 -5.68
C ASP A 31 -2.72 6.59 -4.41
N GLN A 32 -3.08 5.33 -4.19
CA GLN A 32 -2.58 4.51 -3.10
C GLN A 32 -1.64 3.44 -3.67
N HIS A 33 -0.38 3.45 -3.25
CA HIS A 33 0.64 2.52 -3.71
C HIS A 33 0.89 1.42 -2.68
N ILE A 34 0.78 0.17 -3.11
CA ILE A 34 1.27 -0.98 -2.34
C ILE A 34 2.75 -1.14 -2.64
N VAL A 35 3.57 -1.05 -1.60
CA VAL A 35 5.02 -1.21 -1.65
C VAL A 35 5.42 -2.56 -1.07
N GLU A 36 6.31 -3.27 -1.75
CA GLU A 36 6.93 -4.49 -1.23
C GLU A 36 8.22 -4.17 -0.46
N ASP A 37 8.33 -4.68 0.76
CA ASP A 37 9.47 -4.57 1.65
C ASP A 37 9.93 -5.94 2.15
N ARG A 38 11.26 -6.10 2.20
CA ARG A 38 11.91 -7.36 2.57
C ARG A 38 11.79 -7.67 4.06
N GLU A 39 11.62 -6.65 4.90
CA GLU A 39 11.51 -6.77 6.36
C GLU A 39 10.06 -6.59 6.83
N LEU A 40 9.33 -5.63 6.26
CA LEU A 40 7.97 -5.26 6.67
C LEU A 40 6.87 -6.02 5.92
N GLY A 41 7.18 -6.65 4.79
CA GLY A 41 6.20 -7.25 3.89
C GLY A 41 5.56 -6.19 2.98
N TYR A 42 4.24 -6.23 2.80
CA TYR A 42 3.52 -5.24 2.00
C TYR A 42 2.83 -4.20 2.87
N PHE A 43 2.82 -2.95 2.41
CA PHE A 43 2.08 -1.86 3.04
C PHE A 43 1.57 -0.87 2.00
N ALA A 44 0.49 -0.16 2.34
CA ALA A 44 -0.10 0.88 1.50
C ALA A 44 0.46 2.27 1.88
N LEU A 45 0.89 3.02 0.87
CA LEU A 45 1.27 4.43 0.96
C LEU A 45 0.30 5.28 0.17
N ASP A 46 -0.04 6.43 0.71
CA ASP A 46 -0.83 7.44 0.01
C ASP A 46 0.13 8.43 -0.65
N GLU A 47 -0.04 8.65 -1.94
CA GLU A 47 0.81 9.57 -2.69
C GLU A 47 0.73 11.00 -2.10
N GLY A 48 -0.44 11.38 -1.55
CA GLY A 48 -0.64 12.66 -0.87
C GLY A 48 0.23 12.87 0.37
N ASP A 49 0.72 11.81 1.02
CA ASP A 49 1.56 11.90 2.23
C ASP A 49 2.99 12.40 1.89
N TYR A 50 3.44 12.26 0.64
CA TYR A 50 4.84 12.50 0.27
C TYR A 50 5.06 13.69 -0.68
N ASN A 51 4.01 14.33 -1.20
CA ASN A 51 4.03 15.29 -2.33
C ASN A 51 4.63 14.74 -3.63
N ALA A 52 5.77 14.04 -3.55
CA ALA A 52 6.37 13.20 -4.58
C ALA A 52 6.94 11.96 -3.89
N LEU A 53 6.48 10.78 -4.30
CA LEU A 53 6.97 9.53 -3.72
C LEU A 53 8.50 9.41 -3.95
N PRO A 54 9.31 9.22 -2.90
CA PRO A 54 10.74 9.03 -3.05
C PRO A 54 11.08 7.90 -4.04
N GLU A 55 12.06 8.12 -4.92
CA GLU A 55 12.39 7.20 -6.03
C GLU A 55 12.64 5.75 -5.56
N HIS A 56 13.28 5.59 -4.41
CA HIS A 56 13.56 4.28 -3.84
C HIS A 56 12.30 3.52 -3.38
N LEU A 57 11.21 4.21 -3.05
CA LEU A 57 9.90 3.61 -2.76
C LEU A 57 9.11 3.37 -4.06
N ALA A 58 9.17 4.33 -5.01
CA ALA A 58 8.54 4.20 -6.32
C ALA A 58 9.01 2.94 -7.07
N ALA A 59 10.31 2.63 -7.02
CA ALA A 59 10.89 1.43 -7.63
C ALA A 59 10.39 0.10 -7.02
N ARG A 60 9.67 0.15 -5.89
CA ARG A 60 9.19 -1.00 -5.13
C ARG A 60 7.67 -1.09 -5.08
N VAL A 61 6.98 -0.20 -5.80
CA VAL A 61 5.52 -0.27 -5.94
C VAL A 61 5.17 -1.49 -6.78
N VAL A 62 4.33 -2.35 -6.21
CA VAL A 62 3.87 -3.58 -6.87
C VAL A 62 2.43 -3.47 -7.37
N HIS A 63 1.66 -2.52 -6.82
CA HIS A 63 0.28 -2.26 -7.24
C HIS A 63 -0.13 -0.83 -6.85
N THR A 64 -0.89 -0.16 -7.71
CA THR A 64 -1.49 1.15 -7.47
C THR A 64 -3.01 1.05 -7.52
N VAL A 65 -3.68 1.53 -6.47
CA VAL A 65 -5.13 1.73 -6.42
C VAL A 65 -5.40 3.21 -6.66
N HIS A 66 -6.21 3.53 -7.66
CA HIS A 66 -6.45 4.92 -8.04
C HIS A 66 -7.34 5.63 -7.01
N GLY A 67 -7.03 6.89 -6.73
CA GLY A 67 -7.90 7.75 -5.91
C GLY A 67 -9.30 7.86 -6.53
N ALA A 68 -10.34 7.77 -5.69
CA ALA A 68 -11.74 7.76 -6.15
C ALA A 68 -12.43 9.12 -5.99
N MET A 69 -11.80 10.10 -5.35
CA MET A 69 -12.33 11.47 -5.31
C MET A 69 -11.99 12.21 -6.61
N SER A 70 -12.96 12.97 -7.11
CA SER A 70 -12.79 13.86 -8.27
C SER A 70 -13.15 15.30 -7.85
N ASP A 71 -12.36 16.28 -8.29
CA ASP A 71 -12.57 17.71 -8.07
C ASP A 71 -13.17 18.43 -9.28
N GLU A 72 -13.54 17.67 -10.32
CA GLU A 72 -14.21 18.21 -11.51
C GLU A 72 -15.67 18.62 -11.19
N PHE A 73 -15.94 19.93 -11.27
CA PHE A 73 -17.26 20.56 -11.24
C PHE A 73 -17.54 21.36 -12.51
#